data_AF-A0A357T2S3-F1
#
_entry.id   AF-A0A357T2S3-F1
#
_cell.length_a   1.000
_cell.length_b   1.000
_cell.length_c   1.000
_cell.angle_alpha   90.00
_cell.angle_beta   90.00
_cell.angle_gamma   90.00
#
_symmetry.space_group_name_H-M   'P 1'
#
loop_
_entity.id
_entity.type
_entity.pdbx_description
1 polymer ?
#
loop_
_entity_poly.entity_id
_entity_poly.type
_entity_poly.pdbx_seq_one_letter_code
_entity_poly.pdbx_strand_id
1 'polypeptide(L)'
;MGKFSDNIVFWSAFIAWIIAQFLKGIFAFYKYRKMDFRRFVGAGGMPSSHSAFVSALATGVGLNDGWASTTTALAIVFALVVMYDAAGVRLAASKQAATLNKIVDELFDEGEFHHEHLKELL
;
A
#
# COMPACT_ATOMS: atom_id res chain seq x y z
N MET A 1 -30.36 -19.62 1.49
CA MET A 1 -29.17 -18.80 1.77
C MET A 1 -28.12 -19.14 0.73
N GLY A 2 -27.65 -18.15 -0.06
CA GLY A 2 -26.59 -18.39 -1.05
C GLY A 2 -25.30 -18.83 -0.36
N LYS A 3 -24.54 -19.72 -0.99
CA LYS A 3 -23.25 -20.14 -0.44
C LYS A 3 -22.27 -18.98 -0.57
N PHE A 4 -21.48 -18.71 0.47
CA PHE A 4 -20.43 -17.68 0.42
C PHE A 4 -19.42 -17.94 -0.72
N SER A 5 -19.24 -19.21 -1.10
CA SER A 5 -18.44 -19.64 -2.25
C SER A 5 -18.88 -19.03 -3.58
N ASP A 6 -20.14 -18.60 -3.70
CA ASP A 6 -20.71 -18.13 -4.96
C ASP A 6 -20.60 -16.61 -5.11
N ASN A 7 -20.02 -15.92 -4.11
CA ASN A 7 -19.84 -14.48 -4.14
C ASN A 7 -18.74 -14.08 -5.15
N ILE A 8 -19.17 -13.85 -6.38
CA ILE A 8 -18.30 -13.51 -7.50
C ILE A 8 -17.50 -12.21 -7.27
N VAL A 9 -18.06 -11.28 -6.48
CA VAL A 9 -17.44 -10.00 -6.14
C VAL A 9 -16.30 -10.19 -5.15
N PHE A 10 -16.46 -11.08 -4.18
CA PHE A 10 -15.38 -11.44 -3.26
C PHE A 10 -14.23 -12.14 -4.01
N TRP A 11 -14.55 -13.12 -4.84
CA TRP A 11 -13.53 -13.87 -5.60
C TRP A 11 -12.79 -13.00 -6.61
N SER A 12 -13.46 -12.07 -7.29
CA SER A 12 -12.80 -11.14 -8.21
C SER A 12 -11.82 -10.22 -7.48
N ALA A 13 -12.22 -9.67 -6.34
CA ALA A 13 -11.33 -8.85 -5.50
C ALA A 13 -10.14 -9.67 -4.99
N PHE A 14 -10.39 -10.88 -4.49
CA PHE A 14 -9.34 -11.75 -3.94
C PHE A 14 -8.32 -12.18 -5.01
N ILE A 15 -8.78 -12.53 -6.21
CA ILE A 15 -7.90 -12.86 -7.34
C ILE A 15 -7.09 -11.62 -7.77
N ALA A 16 -7.71 -10.45 -7.84
CA ALA A 16 -6.98 -9.20 -8.15
C ALA A 16 -5.89 -8.90 -7.12
N TRP A 17 -6.15 -9.16 -5.83
CA TRP A 17 -5.14 -9.04 -4.77
C TRP A 17 -3.99 -10.04 -4.96
N ILE A 18 -4.28 -11.31 -5.25
CA ILE A 18 -3.25 -12.31 -5.55
C ILE A 18 -2.38 -11.88 -6.73
N ILE A 19 -3.00 -11.41 -7.83
CA ILE A 19 -2.28 -10.94 -9.02
C ILE A 19 -1.39 -9.74 -8.68
N ALA A 20 -1.90 -8.78 -7.89
CA ALA A 20 -1.13 -7.62 -7.46
C ALA A 20 0.09 -8.02 -6.61
N GLN A 21 -0.07 -8.97 -5.69
CA GLN A 21 1.05 -9.52 -4.90
C GLN A 21 2.07 -10.23 -5.78
N PHE A 22 1.62 -11.01 -6.76
CA PHE A 22 2.51 -11.71 -7.68
C PHE A 22 3.32 -10.74 -8.55
N LEU A 23 2.67 -9.71 -9.10
CA LEU A 23 3.32 -8.64 -9.85
C LEU A 23 4.34 -7.87 -9.01
N LYS A 24 4.02 -7.60 -7.74
CA LYS A 24 4.96 -6.97 -6.80
C LYS A 24 6.23 -7.81 -6.63
N GLY A 25 6.08 -9.13 -6.58
CA GLY A 25 7.19 -10.09 -6.58
C GLY A 25 8.07 -10.02 -7.82
N ILE A 26 7.46 -10.03 -9.00
CA ILE A 26 8.17 -9.95 -10.29
C ILE A 26 8.89 -8.60 -10.43
N PHE A 27 8.23 -7.49 -10.11
CA PHE A 27 8.85 -6.17 -10.16
C PHE A 27 10.02 -6.03 -9.19
N ALA A 28 9.90 -6.59 -7.97
CA ALA A 28 11.00 -6.62 -7.02
C ALA A 28 12.19 -7.43 -7.53
N PHE A 29 11.93 -8.58 -8.17
CA PHE A 29 12.97 -9.41 -8.78
C PHE A 29 13.70 -8.69 -9.92
N TYR A 30 12.96 -8.06 -10.84
CA TYR A 30 13.54 -7.34 -11.98
C TYR A 30 14.36 -6.11 -11.54
N LYS A 31 13.83 -5.33 -10.59
CA LYS A 31 14.46 -4.05 -10.19
C LYS A 31 15.71 -4.23 -9.34
N TYR A 32 15.80 -5.27 -8.51
CA TYR A 32 16.87 -5.40 -7.53
C TYR A 32 17.82 -6.58 -7.78
N ARG A 33 17.52 -7.48 -8.74
CA ARG A 33 18.30 -8.71 -9.06
C ARG A 33 18.71 -9.55 -7.83
N LYS A 34 18.09 -9.31 -6.68
CA LYS A 34 18.21 -10.07 -5.43
C LYS A 34 16.80 -10.47 -5.00
N MET A 35 16.59 -11.76 -4.78
CA MET A 35 15.33 -12.28 -4.24
C MET A 35 15.26 -11.96 -2.74
N ASP A 36 14.73 -10.79 -2.41
CA ASP A 36 14.39 -10.47 -1.03
C ASP A 36 12.92 -10.86 -0.77
N PHE A 37 12.71 -12.10 -0.33
CA PHE A 37 11.39 -12.64 0.01
C PHE A 37 10.65 -11.78 1.07
N ARG A 38 11.35 -10.97 1.86
CA ARG A 38 10.71 -10.01 2.80
C ARG A 38 9.92 -8.93 2.06
N ARG A 39 10.18 -8.64 0.79
CA ARG A 39 9.40 -7.68 -0.02
C ARG A 39 8.13 -8.27 -0.65
N PHE A 40 7.98 -9.59 -0.68
CA PHE A 40 6.73 -10.25 -1.07
C PHE A 40 5.65 -10.10 0.01
N VAL A 41 6.05 -10.01 1.29
CA VAL A 41 5.14 -9.90 2.45
C VAL A 41 5.23 -8.52 3.13
N GLY A 42 6.21 -7.70 2.75
CA GLY A 42 6.45 -6.38 3.34
C GLY A 42 5.39 -5.35 2.97
N ALA A 43 5.03 -4.51 3.94
CA ALA A 43 4.07 -3.40 3.83
C ALA A 43 4.50 -2.25 2.88
N GLY A 44 5.58 -2.41 2.10
CA GLY A 44 6.10 -1.41 1.16
C GLY A 44 6.40 -1.99 -0.23
N GLY A 45 6.26 -1.16 -1.27
CA GLY A 45 6.52 -1.49 -2.68
C GLY A 45 5.41 -1.01 -3.63
N MET A 46 5.72 -0.90 -4.93
CA MET A 46 4.73 -0.68 -6.00
C MET A 46 4.55 -1.99 -6.79
N PRO A 47 3.33 -2.36 -7.24
CA PRO A 47 2.04 -1.68 -7.04
C PRO A 47 1.42 -1.94 -5.64
N SER A 48 0.42 -1.14 -5.25
CA SER A 48 -0.27 -1.25 -3.97
C SER A 48 -1.33 -2.36 -4.00
N SER A 49 -1.09 -3.45 -3.27
CA SER A 49 -2.04 -4.55 -3.14
C SER A 49 -3.33 -4.15 -2.44
N HIS A 50 -3.28 -3.19 -1.49
CA HIS A 50 -4.48 -2.67 -0.82
C HIS A 50 -5.36 -1.89 -1.80
N SER A 51 -4.76 -1.03 -2.63
CA SER A 51 -5.49 -0.27 -3.65
C SER A 51 -6.10 -1.21 -4.70
N ALA A 52 -5.33 -2.20 -5.19
CA ALA A 52 -5.84 -3.18 -6.15
C ALA A 52 -7.03 -3.98 -5.60
N PHE A 53 -6.97 -4.40 -4.34
CA PHE A 53 -8.05 -5.16 -3.69
C PHE A 53 -9.34 -4.36 -3.58
N VAL A 54 -9.27 -3.14 -3.04
CA VAL A 54 -10.48 -2.33 -2.81
C VAL A 54 -11.04 -1.73 -4.09
N SER A 55 -10.21 -1.42 -5.09
CA SER A 55 -10.70 -1.01 -6.41
C SER A 55 -11.43 -2.16 -7.11
N ALA A 56 -10.89 -3.38 -7.07
CA ALA A 56 -11.56 -4.55 -7.65
C ALA A 56 -12.88 -4.87 -6.93
N LEU A 57 -12.92 -4.73 -5.60
CA LEU A 57 -14.15 -4.87 -4.82
C LEU A 57 -15.20 -3.83 -5.26
N ALA A 58 -14.84 -2.54 -5.29
CA ALA A 58 -15.77 -1.47 -5.68
C ALA A 58 -16.30 -1.66 -7.11
N THR A 59 -15.43 -2.03 -8.05
CA THR A 59 -15.84 -2.35 -9.43
C THR A 59 -16.75 -3.58 -9.49
N GLY A 60 -16.43 -4.64 -8.73
CA GLY A 60 -17.24 -5.84 -8.67
C GLY A 60 -18.64 -5.59 -8.12
N VAL A 61 -18.75 -4.80 -7.03
CA VAL A 61 -20.04 -4.38 -6.47
C VAL A 61 -20.81 -3.52 -7.48
N GLY A 62 -20.15 -2.55 -8.12
CA GLY A 62 -20.77 -1.70 -9.14
C GLY A 62 -21.33 -2.46 -10.34
N LEU A 63 -20.66 -3.53 -10.76
CA LEU A 63 -21.12 -4.41 -11.84
C LEU A 63 -22.24 -5.36 -11.40
N ASN A 64 -22.27 -5.79 -10.13
CA ASN A 64 -23.24 -6.76 -9.63
C ASN A 64 -24.54 -6.11 -9.15
N ASP A 65 -24.44 -5.07 -8.33
CA ASP A 65 -25.57 -4.40 -7.70
C ASP A 65 -26.01 -3.13 -8.45
N GLY A 66 -25.19 -2.68 -9.41
CA GLY A 66 -25.40 -1.48 -10.20
C GLY A 66 -24.76 -0.23 -9.60
N TRP A 67 -24.32 0.69 -10.46
CA TRP A 67 -23.58 1.90 -10.06
C TRP A 67 -24.37 2.89 -9.19
N ALA A 68 -25.70 2.83 -9.24
CA ALA A 68 -26.59 3.70 -8.45
C ALA A 68 -27.02 3.07 -7.11
N SER A 69 -26.57 1.85 -6.78
CA SER A 69 -26.93 1.18 -5.54
C SER A 69 -26.21 1.79 -4.33
N THR A 70 -26.86 1.74 -3.17
CA THR A 70 -26.24 2.12 -1.90
C THR A 70 -25.03 1.24 -1.57
N THR A 71 -25.03 -0.03 -1.98
CA THR A 71 -23.91 -0.95 -1.79
C THR A 71 -22.68 -0.54 -2.59
N THR A 72 -22.85 -0.06 -3.82
CA THR A 72 -21.76 0.48 -4.63
C THR A 72 -21.19 1.77 -4.03
N ALA A 73 -22.05 2.67 -3.55
CA ALA A 73 -21.61 3.88 -2.85
C ALA A 73 -20.76 3.53 -1.61
N LEU A 74 -21.21 2.55 -0.82
CA LEU A 74 -20.48 2.06 0.34
C LEU A 74 -19.12 1.47 -0.05
N ALA A 75 -19.07 0.66 -1.10
CA ALA A 75 -17.84 0.03 -1.57
C ALA A 75 -16.82 1.06 -2.09
N ILE A 76 -17.28 2.11 -2.79
CA ILE A 76 -16.44 3.21 -3.25
C ILE A 76 -15.87 4.01 -2.07
N VAL A 77 -16.72 4.40 -1.11
CA VAL A 77 -16.26 5.15 0.09
C VAL A 77 -15.26 4.31 0.88
N PHE A 78 -15.54 3.02 1.07
CA PHE A 78 -14.61 2.09 1.71
C PHE A 78 -13.27 2.03 0.97
N ALA A 79 -13.29 1.93 -0.36
CA ALA A 79 -12.07 1.93 -1.17
C ALA A 79 -11.25 3.21 -0.99
N LEU A 80 -11.90 4.38 -0.98
CA LEU A 80 -11.23 5.67 -0.77
C LEU A 80 -10.56 5.75 0.61
N VAL A 81 -11.26 5.35 1.67
CA VAL A 81 -10.71 5.37 3.05
C VAL A 81 -9.49 4.47 3.15
N VAL A 82 -9.58 3.22 2.65
CA VAL A 82 -8.46 2.27 2.68
C VAL A 82 -7.27 2.77 1.85
N MET A 83 -7.53 3.37 0.68
CA MET A 83 -6.48 3.94 -0.15
C MET A 83 -5.80 5.14 0.53
N TYR A 84 -6.57 6.01 1.19
CA TYR A 84 -6.05 7.16 1.91
C TYR A 84 -5.17 6.74 3.09
N ASP A 85 -5.64 5.79 3.90
CA ASP A 85 -4.89 5.27 5.04
C ASP A 85 -3.58 4.57 4.61
N ALA A 86 -3.66 3.71 3.59
CA ALA A 86 -2.49 3.04 3.03
C ALA A 86 -1.46 4.04 2.48
N ALA A 87 -1.91 5.14 1.86
CA ALA A 87 -1.03 6.21 1.40
C ALA A 87 -0.40 6.99 2.57
N GLY A 88 -1.18 7.26 3.62
CA GLY A 88 -0.74 7.94 4.84
C GLY A 88 0.35 7.16 5.58
N VAL A 89 0.13 5.87 5.83
CA VAL A 89 1.12 4.98 6.45
C VAL A 89 2.39 4.91 5.61
N ARG A 90 2.27 4.78 4.28
CA ARG A 90 3.42 4.76 3.37
C ARG A 90 4.22 6.05 3.41
N LEU A 91 3.55 7.21 3.47
CA LEU A 91 4.22 8.51 3.56
C LEU A 91 4.96 8.64 4.90
N ALA A 92 4.32 8.28 6.01
CA ALA A 92 4.94 8.33 7.34
C ALA A 92 6.18 7.44 7.43
N ALA A 93 6.09 6.19 6.96
CA ALA A 93 7.21 5.27 6.92
C ALA A 93 8.36 5.78 6.03
N SER A 94 8.03 6.41 4.88
CA SER A 94 9.05 6.99 3.99
C SER A 94 9.75 8.19 4.63
N LYS A 95 9.02 9.06 5.33
CA LYS A 95 9.59 10.17 6.10
C LYS A 95 10.51 9.65 7.21
N GLN A 96 10.07 8.65 7.97
CA GLN A 96 10.89 8.03 9.02
C GLN A 96 12.17 7.41 8.45
N ALA A 97 12.08 6.68 7.33
CA ALA A 97 13.26 6.11 6.67
C ALA A 97 14.23 7.20 6.19
N ALA A 98 13.73 8.31 5.65
CA ALA A 98 14.57 9.44 5.24
C ALA A 98 15.27 10.10 6.44
N THR A 99 14.57 10.30 7.55
CA THR A 99 15.18 10.82 8.78
C THR A 99 16.22 9.86 9.34
N LEU A 100 15.94 8.55 9.36
CA LEU A 100 16.90 7.54 9.82
C LEU A 100 18.16 7.51 8.95
N ASN A 101 18.01 7.58 7.62
CA ASN A 101 19.17 7.63 6.72
C ASN A 101 20.02 8.88 7.01
N LYS A 102 19.42 10.05 7.27
CA LYS A 102 20.16 11.25 7.67
C LYS A 102 20.95 11.06 8.96
N ILE A 103 20.32 10.47 9.99
CA ILE A 103 21.00 10.18 11.27
C ILE A 103 22.16 9.21 11.06
N VAL A 104 21.97 8.18 10.23
CA VAL A 104 23.01 7.20 9.89
C VAL A 104 24.14 7.89 9.14
N ASP A 105 23.85 8.65 8.09
CA ASP A 105 24.85 9.36 7.31
C ASP A 105 25.65 10.32 8.19
N GLU A 106 24.99 11.11 9.06
CA GLU A 106 25.64 12.03 10.01
C GLU A 106 26.54 11.28 11.03
N LEU A 107 26.08 10.14 11.55
CA LEU A 107 26.85 9.32 12.49
C LEU A 107 28.08 8.65 11.87
N PHE A 108 28.04 8.36 10.56
CA PHE A 108 29.12 7.67 9.85
C PHE A 108 30.04 8.60 9.03
N ASP A 109 29.57 9.79 8.62
CA ASP A 109 30.41 10.81 7.95
C ASP A 109 31.19 11.68 8.95
N GLU A 110 30.70 11.92 10.18
CA GLU A 110 31.38 12.77 11.16
C GLU A 110 31.63 12.06 12.50
N GLY A 111 32.91 11.85 12.80
CA GLY A 111 33.38 11.48 14.14
C GLY A 111 33.28 12.59 15.19
N GLU A 112 32.72 13.77 14.90
CA GLU A 112 32.50 14.82 15.91
C GLU A 112 31.25 15.64 15.65
N PHE A 113 30.42 15.78 16.68
CA PHE A 113 29.22 16.61 16.74
C PHE A 113 29.50 18.06 16.30
N HIS A 114 28.99 18.47 15.14
CA HIS A 114 28.73 19.89 14.85
C HIS A 114 27.25 20.20 15.05
N HIS A 115 26.90 20.59 16.27
CA HIS A 115 25.66 21.32 16.52
C HIS A 115 25.85 22.81 16.27
N GLU A 116 25.22 23.32 15.22
CA GLU A 116 24.67 24.68 15.10
C GLU A 116 23.73 24.67 13.89
N HIS A 117 22.51 25.21 13.85
CA HIS A 117 21.61 25.91 14.77
C HIS A 117 20.26 25.94 13.96
N LEU A 118 19.05 25.89 14.50
CA LEU A 118 18.28 27.03 15.01
C LEU A 118 16.84 26.60 15.30
N LYS A 119 16.27 27.24 16.32
CA LYS A 119 14.84 27.35 16.62
C LYS A 119 13.97 27.37 15.36
N GLU A 120 13.00 26.47 15.28
CA GLU A 120 11.77 26.76 14.55
C GLU A 120 10.69 27.20 15.54
N LEU A 121 10.25 28.43 15.30
CA LEU A 121 9.05 29.07 15.82
C LEU A 121 7.83 28.38 15.21
N LEU A 122 7.07 27.65 16.04
CA LEU A 122 5.61 27.62 16.13
C LEU A 122 5.21 26.72 17.31
#